data_AF-A0A166NRS1-F1
#
_entry.id   AF-A0A166NRS1-F1
#
_cell.length_a   1.000
_cell.length_b   1.000
_cell.length_c   1.000
_cell.angle_alpha   90.00
_cell.angle_beta   90.00
_cell.angle_gamma   90.00
#
_symmetry.space_group_name_H-M   'P 1'
#
loop_
_entity.id
_entity.type
_entity.pdbx_description
1 polymer ?
#
loop_
_entity_poly.entity_id
_entity_poly.type
_entity_poly.pdbx_seq_one_letter_code
_entity_poly.pdbx_strand_id
1 'polypeptide(L)'
;MSTTTFEFPSTPLGLAPLNTPSHNDNNDLNPGRTYQYTTYDGSPLNTHHDGSPLPSNHRHQPATPSFMPRVPIIDVLAVDNIVKEFDLEPGQRANIHAFVQISSADGQMGKSDILSRMYILIALYSEAAERRRAAHSQGFDNIREMFEDLKTRLEGNFVLTKQQSANVRRTANDMVYSPTRTSFGTMHVDLIKYIRKNHASMGLTNALSTPAREQYLVTACRRFSSSVRNAFRQDIRDSILHPTKRTTLALFTHSSAMKYRRGQYEDDMGVGYTIHNALLRRFGLDNTQLIELAPSTNNDEDDSELVTDESPPTGTKRKQGGRIPKGEDFWALVDAYFAKHIVTKGNNLLDQRWKEYASDIIQRDNTIFAPRTVVPNENIRETAQGASLMNAFS
;
A
#
# COMPACT_ATOMS: atom_id res chain seq x y z
N MET A 1 -44.51 -5.86 30.95
CA MET A 1 -43.08 -5.98 30.58
C MET A 1 -42.42 -4.70 31.01
N SER A 2 -41.80 -4.70 32.18
CA SER A 2 -41.25 -3.51 32.84
C SER A 2 -39.76 -3.42 32.52
N THR A 3 -39.36 -2.34 31.86
CA THR A 3 -37.96 -2.04 31.51
C THR A 3 -37.33 -1.22 32.62
N THR A 4 -36.37 -1.83 33.32
CA THR A 4 -35.57 -1.22 34.38
C THR A 4 -34.40 -0.47 33.76
N THR A 5 -34.36 0.84 33.94
CA THR A 5 -33.25 1.73 33.55
C THR A 5 -32.16 1.66 34.63
N PHE A 6 -30.92 1.36 34.22
CA PHE A 6 -29.74 1.38 35.09
C PHE A 6 -28.91 2.62 34.79
N GLU A 7 -28.80 3.53 35.76
CA GLU A 7 -27.90 4.68 35.74
C GLU A 7 -26.55 4.29 36.37
N PHE A 8 -25.45 4.72 35.75
CA PHE A 8 -24.10 4.68 36.34
C PHE A 8 -23.65 6.10 36.70
N PRO A 9 -23.01 6.32 37.87
CA PRO A 9 -22.54 7.63 38.27
C PRO A 9 -21.16 7.95 37.70
N SER A 10 -21.01 9.21 37.27
CA SER A 10 -19.79 9.84 36.82
C SER A 10 -18.95 10.34 38.01
N THR A 11 -17.64 10.11 38.00
CA THR A 11 -16.69 10.79 38.89
C THR A 11 -15.50 11.32 38.06
N PRO A 12 -15.11 12.61 38.22
CA PRO A 12 -13.96 13.18 37.53
C PRO A 12 -12.73 13.18 38.44
N LEU A 13 -11.58 12.73 37.93
CA LEU A 13 -10.27 13.01 38.52
C LEU A 13 -9.43 13.77 37.52
N GLY A 14 -9.23 15.06 37.83
CA GLY A 14 -8.33 15.94 37.12
C GLY A 14 -6.88 15.67 37.51
N LEU A 15 -6.01 15.60 36.51
CA LEU A 15 -4.57 15.73 36.65
C LEU A 15 -4.09 16.77 35.65
N ALA A 16 -3.47 17.83 36.18
CA ALA A 16 -2.82 18.88 35.40
C ALA A 16 -1.47 18.39 34.85
N PRO A 17 -1.09 18.72 33.61
CA PRO A 17 0.25 18.45 33.13
C PRO A 17 1.23 19.58 33.45
N LEU A 18 2.41 19.17 33.89
CA LEU A 18 3.63 19.95 34.12
C LEU A 18 4.10 20.63 32.82
N ASN A 19 4.43 21.92 32.93
CA ASN A 19 5.13 22.70 31.88
C ASN A 19 6.61 22.25 31.77
N THR A 20 7.08 22.01 30.54
CA THR A 20 8.52 22.01 30.21
C THR A 20 8.79 22.96 29.04
N PRO A 21 9.87 23.76 29.09
CA PRO A 21 10.13 24.80 28.10
C PRO A 21 10.75 24.24 26.81
N SER A 22 10.24 24.78 25.71
CA SER A 22 10.66 24.64 24.32
C SER A 22 12.12 25.09 24.11
N HIS A 23 12.97 24.19 23.60
CA HIS A 23 14.22 24.57 22.94
C HIS A 23 14.02 24.47 21.43
N ASN A 24 14.20 25.62 20.77
CA ASN A 24 13.95 25.86 19.36
C ASN A 24 15.33 26.04 18.72
N ASP A 25 15.77 25.08 17.90
CA ASP A 25 16.94 25.26 17.06
C ASP A 25 16.60 24.88 15.62
N ASN A 26 16.78 25.89 14.77
CA ASN A 26 16.74 25.84 13.33
C ASN A 26 17.70 24.77 12.80
N ASN A 27 17.31 24.09 11.72
CA ASN A 27 18.34 23.62 10.80
C ASN A 27 17.93 23.71 9.35
N ASP A 28 18.83 24.38 8.64
CA ASP A 28 18.84 24.68 7.22
C ASP A 28 19.02 23.42 6.35
N LEU A 29 18.58 23.62 5.12
CA LEU A 29 18.78 22.83 3.92
C LEU A 29 20.22 22.28 3.76
N ASN A 30 20.35 20.99 3.44
CA ASN A 30 21.41 20.54 2.54
C ASN A 30 21.04 19.24 1.80
N PRO A 31 21.01 19.22 0.45
CA PRO A 31 20.82 18.01 -0.33
C PRO A 31 22.17 17.43 -0.76
N GLY A 32 22.35 16.12 -0.55
CA GLY A 32 23.35 15.34 -1.29
C GLY A 32 24.31 14.56 -0.40
N ARG A 33 23.98 13.29 -0.16
CA ARG A 33 25.00 12.25 0.03
C ARG A 33 24.57 10.95 -0.65
N THR A 34 25.27 10.68 -1.74
CA THR A 34 25.32 9.42 -2.47
C THR A 34 25.94 8.36 -1.56
N TYR A 35 25.19 7.30 -1.23
CA TYR A 35 25.74 6.13 -0.54
C TYR A 35 26.46 5.27 -1.57
N GLN A 36 27.80 5.24 -1.49
CA GLN A 36 28.61 4.24 -2.17
C GLN A 36 28.52 2.93 -1.37
N TYR A 37 28.11 1.85 -2.05
CA TYR A 37 28.24 0.49 -1.55
C TYR A 37 29.72 0.10 -1.61
N THR A 38 30.35 -0.08 -0.45
CA THR A 38 31.63 -0.74 -0.32
C THR A 38 31.42 -2.25 -0.38
N THR A 39 31.90 -2.86 -1.45
CA THR A 39 32.06 -4.31 -1.58
C THR A 39 33.13 -4.79 -0.60
N TYR A 40 32.72 -5.60 0.38
CA TYR A 40 33.64 -6.35 1.24
C TYR A 40 34.18 -7.53 0.43
N ASP A 41 35.42 -7.41 -0.04
CA ASP A 41 36.21 -8.50 -0.61
C ASP A 41 36.99 -9.18 0.52
N GLY A 42 36.52 -10.37 0.93
CA GLY A 42 37.11 -11.15 2.01
C GLY A 42 38.19 -12.08 1.47
N SER A 43 39.45 -11.64 1.51
CA SER A 43 40.60 -12.54 1.38
C SER A 43 40.98 -13.15 2.75
N PRO A 44 41.30 -14.45 2.83
CA PRO A 44 41.66 -15.11 4.08
C PRO A 44 43.07 -14.73 4.53
N LEU A 45 43.19 -14.25 5.77
CA LEU A 45 44.49 -14.02 6.41
C LEU A 45 45.16 -15.35 6.73
N ASN A 46 46.29 -15.56 6.06
CA ASN A 46 47.24 -16.64 6.22
C ASN A 46 47.99 -16.46 7.56
N THR A 47 47.77 -17.34 8.54
CA THR A 47 48.54 -17.35 9.80
C THR A 47 49.89 -18.01 9.56
N HIS A 48 50.91 -17.18 9.32
CA HIS A 48 52.31 -17.55 9.46
C HIS A 48 52.62 -17.91 10.93
N HIS A 49 52.97 -19.17 11.18
CA HIS A 49 53.60 -19.56 12.45
C HIS A 49 55.12 -19.43 12.30
N ASP A 50 55.64 -18.46 13.05
CA ASP A 50 57.05 -18.14 13.19
C ASP A 50 57.78 -19.21 14.02
N GLY A 51 59.00 -19.53 13.59
CA GLY A 51 59.82 -20.59 14.15
C GLY A 51 60.62 -20.11 15.35
N SER A 52 60.75 -20.98 16.36
CA SER A 52 61.82 -20.87 17.36
C SER A 52 62.45 -22.24 17.58
N PRO A 53 63.80 -22.35 17.50
CA PRO A 53 64.51 -23.60 17.64
C PRO A 53 64.71 -23.95 19.12
N LEU A 54 64.29 -25.16 19.52
CA LEU A 54 64.59 -25.73 20.83
C LEU A 54 65.83 -26.63 20.76
N PRO A 55 66.59 -26.75 21.87
CA PRO A 55 67.88 -27.41 21.90
C PRO A 55 67.77 -28.94 21.82
N SER A 56 68.69 -29.54 21.06
CA SER A 56 68.92 -30.98 20.98
C SER A 56 69.33 -31.55 22.34
N ASN A 57 68.38 -32.24 23.00
CA ASN A 57 68.68 -33.15 24.09
C ASN A 57 68.66 -34.59 23.57
N HIS A 58 69.85 -35.19 23.44
CA HIS A 58 70.03 -36.62 23.31
C HIS A 58 69.43 -37.32 24.54
N ARG A 59 68.24 -37.89 24.37
CA ARG A 59 67.60 -38.78 25.35
C ARG A 59 67.48 -40.16 24.72
N HIS A 60 68.03 -41.15 25.42
CA HIS A 60 67.97 -42.57 25.08
C HIS A 60 66.57 -42.97 24.62
N GLN A 61 66.47 -43.53 23.40
CA GLN A 61 65.27 -44.23 22.93
C GLN A 61 65.11 -45.53 23.74
N PRO A 62 64.10 -45.66 24.64
CA PRO A 62 63.65 -46.97 25.04
C PRO A 62 63.04 -47.65 23.82
N ALA A 63 63.34 -48.94 23.62
CA ALA A 63 62.81 -49.75 22.53
C ALA A 63 61.29 -49.57 22.43
N THR A 64 60.82 -49.10 21.27
CA THR A 64 59.41 -49.03 20.93
C THR A 64 58.82 -50.42 21.08
N PRO A 65 57.89 -50.67 22.02
CA PRO A 65 57.20 -51.94 22.05
C PRO A 65 56.47 -52.10 20.72
N SER A 66 56.81 -53.17 19.99
CA SER A 66 56.14 -53.57 18.76
C SER A 66 54.67 -53.86 19.09
N PHE A 67 53.83 -52.83 19.05
CA PHE A 67 52.38 -52.95 19.07
C PHE A 67 51.95 -53.59 17.74
N MET A 68 51.94 -54.92 17.70
CA MET A 68 51.23 -55.65 16.66
C MET A 68 49.77 -55.21 16.74
N PRO A 69 49.18 -54.64 15.67
CA PRO A 69 47.78 -54.23 15.68
C PRO A 69 46.92 -55.46 15.90
N ARG A 70 46.35 -55.58 17.11
CA ARG A 70 45.41 -56.64 17.44
C ARG A 70 44.11 -56.39 16.70
N VAL A 71 43.57 -57.44 16.10
CA VAL A 71 42.25 -57.38 15.44
C VAL A 71 41.21 -57.00 16.51
N PRO A 72 40.37 -55.97 16.26
CA PRO A 72 39.33 -55.56 17.20
C PRO A 72 38.42 -56.73 17.58
N ILE A 73 38.01 -56.81 18.86
CA ILE A 73 37.16 -57.89 19.37
C ILE A 73 35.72 -57.81 18.78
N ILE A 74 35.30 -56.61 18.39
CA ILE A 74 34.02 -56.31 17.77
C ILE A 74 34.26 -55.95 16.30
N ASP A 75 33.48 -56.55 15.40
CA ASP A 75 33.55 -56.26 13.96
C ASP A 75 33.18 -54.80 13.68
N VAL A 76 33.99 -54.15 12.85
CA VAL A 76 33.85 -52.75 12.42
C VAL A 76 32.48 -52.53 11.75
N LEU A 77 32.01 -53.50 10.96
CA LEU A 77 30.69 -53.42 10.32
C LEU A 77 29.55 -53.46 11.34
N ALA A 78 29.71 -54.23 12.42
CA ALA A 78 28.72 -54.26 13.51
C ALA A 78 28.65 -52.91 14.22
N VAL A 79 29.80 -52.26 14.47
CA VAL A 79 29.85 -50.90 15.03
C VAL A 79 29.14 -49.92 14.11
N ASP A 80 29.42 -49.95 12.81
CA ASP A 80 28.80 -49.04 11.84
C ASP A 80 27.29 -49.19 11.71
N ASN A 81 26.78 -50.43 11.79
CA ASN A 81 25.36 -50.69 11.77
C ASN A 81 24.66 -50.09 12.99
N ILE A 82 25.24 -50.23 14.18
CA ILE A 82 24.68 -49.65 15.42
C ILE A 82 24.78 -48.12 15.38
N VAL A 83 25.91 -47.56 14.98
CA VAL A 83 26.07 -46.11 14.83
C VAL A 83 25.02 -45.53 13.87
N LYS A 84 24.72 -46.22 12.76
CA LYS A 84 23.69 -45.83 11.79
C LYS A 84 22.28 -45.93 12.38
N GLU A 85 22.00 -46.98 13.15
CA GLU A 85 20.70 -47.17 13.81
C GLU A 85 20.37 -46.03 14.77
N PHE A 86 21.38 -45.53 15.50
CA PHE A 86 21.25 -44.39 16.41
C PHE A 86 21.47 -43.02 15.74
N ASP A 87 21.65 -42.99 14.42
CA ASP A 87 21.86 -41.78 13.62
C ASP A 87 22.93 -40.83 14.22
N LEU A 88 24.07 -41.40 14.61
CA LEU A 88 25.15 -40.65 15.23
C LEU A 88 25.92 -39.82 14.20
N GLU A 89 26.45 -38.67 14.65
CA GLU A 89 27.25 -37.78 13.81
C GLU A 89 28.61 -38.41 13.44
N PRO A 90 29.26 -38.00 12.33
CA PRO A 90 30.55 -38.55 11.91
C PRO A 90 31.65 -38.51 12.98
N GLY A 91 31.70 -37.46 13.80
CA GLY A 91 32.65 -37.36 14.92
C GLY A 91 32.34 -38.36 16.05
N GLN A 92 31.07 -38.57 16.36
CA GLN A 92 30.63 -39.56 17.35
C GLN A 92 30.94 -40.98 16.87
N ARG A 93 30.71 -41.27 15.58
CA ARG A 93 31.09 -42.54 14.93
C ARG A 93 32.59 -42.83 15.10
N ALA A 94 33.45 -41.85 14.82
CA ALA A 94 34.90 -42.00 14.98
C ALA A 94 35.29 -42.32 16.45
N ASN A 95 34.63 -41.69 17.42
CA ASN A 95 34.86 -41.94 18.84
C ASN A 95 34.45 -43.36 19.26
N ILE A 96 33.35 -43.90 18.73
CA ILE A 96 32.94 -45.30 19.00
C ILE A 96 33.98 -46.28 18.44
N HIS A 97 34.47 -46.05 17.22
CA HIS A 97 35.55 -46.87 16.64
C HIS A 97 36.83 -46.81 17.48
N ALA A 98 37.22 -45.61 17.92
CA ALA A 98 38.38 -45.43 18.80
C ALA A 98 38.19 -46.13 20.15
N PHE A 99 37.00 -46.07 20.75
CA PHE A 99 36.67 -46.77 21.99
C PHE A 99 36.86 -48.28 21.84
N VAL A 100 36.30 -48.89 20.79
CA VAL A 100 36.44 -50.33 20.53
C VAL A 100 37.91 -50.72 20.31
N GLN A 101 38.67 -49.90 19.58
CA GLN A 101 40.09 -50.14 19.33
C GLN A 101 40.92 -50.12 20.62
N ILE A 102 40.71 -49.10 21.47
CA ILE A 102 41.42 -48.95 22.75
C ILE A 102 41.04 -50.09 23.71
N SER A 103 39.75 -50.36 23.88
CA SER A 103 39.28 -51.44 24.77
C SER A 103 39.71 -52.84 24.33
N SER A 104 40.00 -53.03 23.04
CA SER A 104 40.52 -54.29 22.51
C SER A 104 42.05 -54.45 22.69
N ALA A 105 42.79 -53.37 22.92
CA ALA A 105 44.26 -53.39 22.92
C ALA A 105 44.84 -54.20 24.09
N ASP A 106 44.35 -53.94 25.31
CA ASP A 106 44.91 -54.53 26.54
C ASP A 106 44.40 -55.95 26.82
N GLY A 107 43.32 -56.37 26.15
CA GLY A 107 42.72 -57.70 26.31
C GLY A 107 42.12 -57.97 27.70
N GLN A 108 42.07 -56.98 28.59
CA GLN A 108 41.51 -57.09 29.93
C GLN A 108 39.99 -57.04 29.94
N MET A 109 39.37 -56.43 28.92
CA MET A 109 37.92 -56.28 28.82
C MET A 109 37.33 -57.41 27.98
N GLY A 110 36.38 -58.15 28.55
CA GLY A 110 35.60 -59.14 27.82
C GLY A 110 34.67 -58.47 26.80
N LYS A 111 34.33 -59.19 25.72
CA LYS A 111 33.44 -58.70 24.65
C LYS A 111 32.12 -58.11 25.18
N SER A 112 31.51 -58.74 26.19
CA SER A 112 30.26 -58.29 26.80
C SER A 112 30.40 -56.94 27.53
N ASP A 113 31.53 -56.70 28.20
CA ASP A 113 31.81 -55.43 28.89
C ASP A 113 32.04 -54.31 27.86
N ILE A 114 32.80 -54.58 26.79
CA ILE A 114 33.01 -53.62 25.70
C ILE A 114 31.67 -53.26 25.05
N LEU A 115 30.84 -54.25 24.70
CA LEU A 115 29.52 -54.02 24.11
C LEU A 115 28.60 -53.20 25.02
N SER A 116 28.55 -53.52 26.32
CA SER A 116 27.69 -52.80 27.27
C SER A 116 28.10 -51.34 27.41
N ARG A 117 29.40 -51.06 27.54
CA ARG A 117 29.92 -49.69 27.64
C ARG A 117 29.78 -48.92 26.32
N MET A 118 30.01 -49.59 25.18
CA MET A 118 29.78 -49.04 23.86
C MET A 118 28.32 -48.63 23.69
N TYR A 119 27.37 -49.49 24.09
CA TYR A 119 25.94 -49.18 24.03
C TYR A 119 25.58 -47.97 24.88
N ILE A 120 26.10 -47.88 26.12
CA ILE A 120 25.89 -46.70 26.97
C ILE A 120 26.44 -45.43 26.31
N LEU A 121 27.64 -45.48 25.73
CA LEU A 121 28.24 -44.33 25.05
C LEU A 121 27.43 -43.91 23.81
N ILE A 122 26.92 -44.87 23.05
CA ILE A 122 26.04 -44.64 21.89
C ILE A 122 24.73 -44.00 22.34
N ALA A 123 24.09 -44.49 23.41
CA ALA A 123 22.87 -43.90 23.95
C ALA A 123 23.09 -42.44 24.38
N LEU A 124 24.21 -42.16 25.07
CA LEU A 124 24.59 -40.79 25.46
C LEU A 124 24.82 -39.88 24.23
N TYR A 125 25.49 -40.38 23.20
CA TYR A 125 25.69 -39.62 21.96
C TYR A 125 24.42 -39.37 21.18
N SER A 126 23.52 -40.36 21.12
CA SER A 126 22.20 -40.23 20.49
C SER A 126 21.37 -39.15 21.18
N GLU A 127 21.30 -39.18 22.52
CA GLU A 127 20.58 -38.17 23.29
C GLU A 127 21.18 -36.77 23.08
N ALA A 128 22.51 -36.65 23.09
CA ALA A 128 23.18 -35.38 22.83
C ALA A 128 22.96 -34.85 21.39
N ALA A 129 22.88 -35.75 20.40
CA ALA A 129 22.56 -35.38 19.02
C ALA A 129 21.09 -34.94 18.88
N GLU A 130 20.16 -35.67 19.51
CA GLU A 130 18.74 -35.33 19.51
C GLU A 130 18.48 -33.96 20.17
N ARG A 131 19.09 -33.69 21.33
CA ARG A 131 19.01 -32.36 21.97
C ARG A 131 19.53 -31.24 21.07
N ARG A 132 20.62 -31.47 20.32
CA ARG A 132 21.15 -30.49 19.36
C ARG A 132 20.21 -30.28 18.19
N ARG A 133 19.64 -31.34 17.62
CA ARG A 133 18.65 -31.24 16.53
C ARG A 133 17.38 -30.52 16.99
N ALA A 134 16.88 -30.82 18.18
CA ALA A 134 15.74 -30.14 18.78
C ALA A 134 16.04 -28.65 19.02
N ALA A 135 17.24 -28.31 19.49
CA ALA A 135 17.66 -26.91 19.63
C ALA A 135 17.76 -26.20 18.27
N HIS A 136 18.25 -26.89 17.24
CA HIS A 136 18.29 -26.35 15.87
C HIS A 136 16.90 -26.17 15.27
N SER A 137 15.98 -27.13 15.47
CA SER A 137 14.61 -27.02 14.97
C SER A 137 13.86 -25.90 15.68
N GLN A 138 14.01 -25.77 17.00
CA GLN A 138 13.47 -24.63 17.77
C GLN A 138 14.01 -23.29 17.25
N GLY A 139 15.31 -23.23 16.90
CA GLY A 139 15.89 -22.04 16.27
C GLY A 139 15.24 -21.71 14.92
N PHE A 140 14.95 -22.72 14.10
CA PHE A 140 14.29 -22.52 12.80
C PHE A 140 12.82 -22.10 12.95
N ASP A 141 12.10 -22.68 13.91
CA ASP A 141 10.70 -22.32 14.20
C ASP A 141 10.60 -20.87 14.69
N ASN A 142 11.51 -20.43 15.56
CA ASN A 142 11.59 -19.03 16.01
C ASN A 142 11.85 -18.06 14.85
N ILE A 143 12.72 -18.43 13.90
CA ILE A 143 12.99 -17.61 12.71
C ILE A 143 11.75 -17.54 11.82
N ARG A 144 11.04 -18.65 11.63
CA ARG A 144 9.80 -18.69 10.86
C ARG A 144 8.72 -17.81 11.48
N GLU A 145 8.52 -17.89 12.80
CA GLU A 145 7.57 -17.04 13.53
C GLU A 145 7.92 -15.55 13.36
N MET A 146 9.22 -15.20 13.46
CA MET A 146 9.69 -13.83 13.21
C MET A 146 9.39 -13.36 11.78
N PHE A 147 9.54 -14.23 10.77
CA PHE A 147 9.17 -13.88 9.38
C PHE A 147 7.65 -13.74 9.20
N GLU A 148 6.85 -14.53 9.89
CA GLU A 148 5.38 -14.42 9.87
C GLU A 148 4.91 -13.12 10.56
N ASP A 149 5.50 -12.73 11.69
CA ASP A 149 5.25 -11.43 12.33
C ASP A 149 5.68 -10.27 11.42
N LEU A 150 6.90 -10.34 10.85
CA LEU A 150 7.39 -9.30 9.93
C LEU A 150 6.47 -9.17 8.70
N LYS A 151 6.01 -10.29 8.13
CA LYS A 151 5.03 -10.29 7.04
C LYS A 151 3.73 -9.61 7.46
N THR A 152 3.21 -9.93 8.65
CA THR A 152 1.96 -9.33 9.18
C THR A 152 2.11 -7.82 9.37
N ARG A 153 3.23 -7.35 9.94
CA ARG A 153 3.51 -5.91 10.10
C ARG A 153 3.67 -5.19 8.77
N LEU A 154 4.28 -5.84 7.77
CA LEU A 154 4.38 -5.29 6.41
C LEU A 154 3.02 -5.25 5.69
N GLU A 155 2.11 -6.16 6.03
CA GLU A 155 0.73 -6.12 5.53
C GLU A 155 -0.08 -4.99 6.18
N GLY A 156 0.08 -4.75 7.49
CA GLY A 156 -0.56 -3.65 8.22
C GLY A 156 -0.11 -2.26 7.78
N ASN A 157 1.16 -2.10 7.40
CA ASN A 157 1.75 -0.82 6.96
C ASN A 157 1.67 -0.60 5.44
N PHE A 158 0.75 -1.28 4.75
CA PHE A 158 0.62 -1.11 3.31
C PHE A 158 0.12 0.29 2.94
N VAL A 159 0.86 0.96 2.05
CA VAL A 159 0.50 2.26 1.49
C VAL A 159 0.66 2.21 -0.02
N LEU A 160 -0.29 2.82 -0.74
CA LEU A 160 -0.18 2.99 -2.19
C LEU A 160 1.02 3.89 -2.51
N THR A 161 1.89 3.44 -3.41
CA THR A 161 2.98 4.27 -3.90
C THR A 161 2.45 5.56 -4.55
N LYS A 162 3.31 6.59 -4.65
CA LYS A 162 2.93 7.87 -5.30
C LYS A 162 2.42 7.65 -6.73
N GLN A 163 3.07 6.76 -7.49
CA GLN A 163 2.68 6.43 -8.85
C GLN A 163 1.31 5.73 -8.92
N GLN A 164 1.07 4.76 -8.04
CA GLN A 164 -0.23 4.07 -7.93
C GLN A 164 -1.35 5.04 -7.58
N SER A 165 -1.13 5.89 -6.57
CA SER A 165 -2.07 6.93 -6.16
C SER A 165 -2.38 7.90 -7.31
N ALA A 166 -1.38 8.32 -8.08
CA ALA A 166 -1.56 9.17 -9.26
C ALA A 166 -2.37 8.48 -10.36
N ASN A 167 -2.13 7.20 -10.61
CA ASN A 167 -2.89 6.41 -11.59
C ASN A 167 -4.36 6.28 -11.18
N VAL A 168 -4.65 5.94 -9.93
CA VAL A 168 -6.02 5.83 -9.40
C VAL A 168 -6.75 7.17 -9.50
N ARG A 169 -6.10 8.27 -9.09
CA ARG A 169 -6.67 9.63 -9.18
C ARG A 169 -6.93 10.03 -10.62
N ARG A 170 -6.02 9.74 -11.55
CA ARG A 170 -6.20 10.05 -12.98
C ARG A 170 -7.40 9.28 -13.56
N THR A 171 -7.55 8.00 -13.22
CA THR A 171 -8.74 7.24 -13.61
C THR A 171 -10.02 7.81 -13.00
N ALA A 172 -9.99 8.28 -11.75
CA ALA A 172 -11.14 8.95 -11.13
C ALA A 172 -11.50 10.26 -11.87
N ASN A 173 -10.51 11.04 -12.30
CA ASN A 173 -10.71 12.23 -13.14
C ASN A 173 -11.36 11.87 -14.50
N ASP A 174 -10.86 10.84 -15.17
CA ASP A 174 -11.45 10.37 -16.44
C ASP A 174 -12.91 9.96 -16.24
N MET A 175 -13.19 9.27 -15.14
CA MET A 175 -14.53 8.78 -14.83
C MET A 175 -15.51 9.90 -14.51
N VAL A 176 -15.11 10.89 -13.71
CA VAL A 176 -16.00 12.02 -13.36
C VAL A 176 -16.37 12.82 -14.60
N TYR A 177 -15.47 12.89 -15.58
CA TYR A 177 -15.65 13.68 -16.79
C TYR A 177 -16.11 12.86 -18.00
N SER A 178 -16.57 11.62 -17.79
CA SER A 178 -17.10 10.81 -18.89
C SER A 178 -18.38 11.43 -19.47
N PRO A 179 -18.50 11.61 -20.80
CA PRO A 179 -19.64 12.29 -21.41
C PRO A 179 -20.95 11.50 -21.28
N THR A 180 -20.87 10.21 -20.94
CA THR A 180 -22.02 9.32 -20.75
C THR A 180 -22.33 9.06 -19.27
N ARG A 181 -21.62 9.69 -18.33
CA ARG A 181 -21.85 9.45 -16.90
C ARG A 181 -23.13 10.14 -16.44
N THR A 182 -23.98 9.38 -15.77
CA THR A 182 -25.26 9.85 -15.22
C THR A 182 -25.42 9.53 -13.73
N SER A 183 -24.47 8.78 -13.16
CA SER A 183 -24.36 8.58 -11.72
C SER A 183 -22.97 8.96 -11.22
N PHE A 184 -22.95 9.82 -10.22
CA PHE A 184 -21.77 10.35 -9.55
C PHE A 184 -21.69 9.85 -8.10
N GLY A 185 -22.82 9.53 -7.46
CA GLY A 185 -22.88 8.99 -6.10
C GLY A 185 -22.05 7.72 -5.93
N THR A 186 -22.13 6.81 -6.90
CA THR A 186 -21.47 5.50 -6.89
C THR A 186 -20.21 5.43 -7.75
N MET A 187 -19.61 6.57 -8.11
CA MET A 187 -18.43 6.62 -9.00
C MET A 187 -17.26 5.75 -8.50
N HIS A 188 -17.07 5.63 -7.18
CA HIS A 188 -16.04 4.79 -6.59
C HIS A 188 -16.24 3.29 -6.89
N VAL A 189 -17.48 2.82 -7.06
CA VAL A 189 -17.78 1.43 -7.44
C VAL A 189 -17.28 1.14 -8.84
N ASP A 190 -17.54 2.06 -9.79
CA ASP A 190 -17.04 1.95 -11.16
C ASP A 190 -15.51 2.01 -11.21
N LEU A 191 -14.91 2.88 -10.39
CA LEU A 191 -13.47 3.01 -10.25
C LEU A 191 -12.82 1.70 -9.81
N ILE A 192 -13.35 1.08 -8.75
CA ILE A 192 -12.87 -0.22 -8.25
C ILE A 192 -13.04 -1.30 -9.32
N LYS A 193 -14.19 -1.35 -10.00
CA LYS A 193 -14.46 -2.30 -11.09
C LYS A 193 -13.45 -2.15 -12.23
N TYR A 194 -13.15 -0.93 -12.63
CA TYR A 194 -12.14 -0.66 -13.66
C TYR A 194 -10.73 -1.04 -13.21
N ILE A 195 -10.36 -0.72 -11.97
CA ILE A 195 -9.04 -1.06 -11.42
C ILE A 195 -8.86 -2.58 -11.36
N ARG A 196 -9.84 -3.34 -10.88
CA ARG A 196 -9.77 -4.81 -10.87
C ARG A 196 -9.54 -5.38 -12.28
N LYS A 197 -10.18 -4.80 -13.31
CA LYS A 197 -9.97 -5.20 -14.71
C LYS A 197 -8.59 -4.82 -15.26
N ASN A 198 -8.00 -3.72 -14.80
CA ASN A 198 -6.78 -3.13 -15.38
C ASN A 198 -5.60 -3.03 -14.40
N HIS A 199 -5.61 -3.78 -13.29
CA HIS A 199 -4.67 -3.58 -12.19
C HIS A 199 -3.22 -3.81 -12.62
N ALA A 200 -2.96 -4.78 -13.50
CA ALA A 200 -1.62 -5.07 -14.01
C ALA A 200 -1.03 -3.88 -14.79
N SER A 201 -1.79 -3.31 -15.73
CA SER A 201 -1.34 -2.15 -16.53
C SER A 201 -1.23 -0.86 -15.73
N MET A 202 -1.93 -0.77 -14.59
CA MET A 202 -1.85 0.34 -13.65
C MET A 202 -0.74 0.18 -12.59
N GLY A 203 -0.05 -0.97 -12.57
CA GLY A 203 0.95 -1.29 -11.55
C GLY A 203 0.35 -1.51 -10.16
N LEU A 204 -0.86 -2.05 -10.08
CA LEU A 204 -1.65 -2.25 -8.85
C LEU A 204 -1.78 -3.73 -8.44
N THR A 205 -1.01 -4.65 -9.05
CA THR A 205 -1.08 -6.09 -8.74
C THR A 205 -0.82 -6.41 -7.27
N ASN A 206 0.12 -5.71 -6.63
CA ASN A 206 0.41 -5.86 -5.21
C ASN A 206 -0.68 -5.30 -4.29
N ALA A 207 -1.51 -4.36 -4.77
CA ALA A 207 -2.61 -3.79 -3.99
C ALA A 207 -3.84 -4.74 -3.95
N LEU A 208 -3.94 -5.66 -4.90
CA LEU A 208 -4.99 -6.69 -4.96
C LEU A 208 -4.49 -8.08 -4.54
N SER A 209 -3.28 -8.19 -3.99
CA SER A 209 -2.69 -9.49 -3.66
C SER A 209 -3.26 -10.11 -2.39
N THR A 210 -3.76 -9.30 -1.46
CA THR A 210 -4.34 -9.75 -0.18
C THR A 210 -5.60 -8.94 0.15
N PRO A 211 -6.57 -9.52 0.89
CA PRO A 211 -7.82 -8.83 1.23
C PRO A 211 -7.60 -7.52 2.00
N ALA A 212 -6.64 -7.46 2.92
CA ALA A 212 -6.33 -6.25 3.69
C ALA A 212 -5.87 -5.09 2.78
N ARG A 213 -4.99 -5.37 1.81
CA ARG A 213 -4.51 -4.37 0.85
C ARG A 213 -5.61 -3.94 -0.11
N GLU A 214 -6.50 -4.87 -0.49
CA GLU A 214 -7.65 -4.54 -1.31
C GLU A 214 -8.61 -3.59 -0.57
N GLN A 215 -8.85 -3.80 0.73
CA GLN A 215 -9.65 -2.86 1.54
C GLN A 215 -9.01 -1.46 1.58
N TYR A 216 -7.69 -1.38 1.79
CA TYR A 216 -6.97 -0.11 1.73
C TYR A 216 -7.16 0.60 0.37
N LEU A 217 -7.06 -0.15 -0.73
CA LEU A 217 -7.31 0.38 -2.08
C LEU A 217 -8.76 0.86 -2.25
N VAL A 218 -9.75 0.16 -1.69
CA VAL A 218 -11.17 0.56 -1.71
C VAL A 218 -11.36 1.89 -0.98
N THR A 219 -10.81 2.05 0.22
CA THR A 219 -10.82 3.32 0.97
C THR A 219 -10.17 4.43 0.14
N ALA A 220 -9.00 4.18 -0.44
CA ALA A 220 -8.34 5.15 -1.31
C ALA A 220 -9.21 5.56 -2.51
N CYS A 221 -9.90 4.60 -3.15
CA CYS A 221 -10.81 4.87 -4.27
C CYS A 221 -12.00 5.75 -3.86
N ARG A 222 -12.60 5.52 -2.68
CA ARG A 222 -13.67 6.37 -2.13
C ARG A 222 -13.18 7.80 -1.91
N ARG A 223 -12.04 7.95 -1.23
CA ARG A 223 -11.39 9.24 -0.96
C ARG A 223 -11.08 10.02 -2.25
N PHE A 224 -10.43 9.38 -3.23
CA PHE A 224 -10.13 10.02 -4.51
C PHE A 224 -11.40 10.38 -5.27
N SER A 225 -12.40 9.50 -5.30
CA SER A 225 -13.68 9.77 -5.96
C SER A 225 -14.42 10.95 -5.33
N SER A 226 -14.43 11.05 -4.00
CA SER A 226 -14.99 12.19 -3.27
C SER A 226 -14.24 13.49 -3.59
N SER A 227 -12.91 13.46 -3.50
CA SER A 227 -12.03 14.61 -3.79
C SER A 227 -12.22 15.14 -5.21
N VAL A 228 -12.22 14.25 -6.21
CA VAL A 228 -12.37 14.60 -7.63
C VAL A 228 -13.77 15.17 -7.91
N ARG A 229 -14.82 14.53 -7.40
CA ARG A 229 -16.19 15.05 -7.51
C ARG A 229 -16.34 16.43 -6.88
N ASN A 230 -15.78 16.66 -5.71
CA ASN A 230 -15.85 17.99 -5.09
C ASN A 230 -15.08 19.05 -5.90
N ALA A 231 -13.91 18.71 -6.43
CA ALA A 231 -13.16 19.60 -7.31
C ALA A 231 -13.97 19.95 -8.57
N PHE A 232 -14.60 18.96 -9.20
CA PHE A 232 -15.39 19.17 -10.41
C PHE A 232 -16.65 20.02 -10.12
N ARG A 233 -17.31 19.78 -8.99
CA ARG A 233 -18.42 20.61 -8.51
C ARG A 233 -18.00 22.08 -8.33
N GLN A 234 -16.82 22.32 -7.75
CA GLN A 234 -16.28 23.68 -7.60
C GLN A 234 -16.00 24.34 -8.94
N ASP A 235 -15.47 23.61 -9.92
CA ASP A 235 -15.26 24.15 -11.27
C ASP A 235 -16.58 24.51 -11.95
N ILE A 236 -17.61 23.65 -11.82
CA ILE A 236 -18.97 23.96 -12.31
C ILE A 236 -19.46 25.25 -11.65
N ARG A 237 -19.43 25.32 -10.31
CA ARG A 237 -19.82 26.51 -9.53
C ARG A 237 -19.10 27.76 -10.00
N ASP A 238 -17.78 27.67 -10.14
CA ASP A 238 -16.96 28.81 -10.49
C ASP A 238 -17.27 29.28 -11.92
N SER A 239 -17.59 28.35 -12.84
CA SER A 239 -17.98 28.68 -14.20
C SER A 239 -19.33 29.41 -14.32
N ILE A 240 -20.23 29.25 -13.33
CA ILE A 240 -21.58 29.85 -13.36
C ILE A 240 -21.75 31.06 -12.42
N LEU A 241 -21.24 31.00 -11.19
CA LEU A 241 -21.53 31.96 -10.12
C LEU A 241 -20.34 32.87 -9.76
N HIS A 242 -19.10 32.45 -10.02
CA HIS A 242 -17.94 33.22 -9.56
C HIS A 242 -17.77 34.51 -10.36
N PRO A 243 -17.66 35.69 -9.72
CA PRO A 243 -17.64 36.98 -10.42
C PRO A 243 -16.57 37.10 -11.51
N THR A 244 -15.38 36.54 -11.24
CA THR A 244 -14.22 36.63 -12.15
C THR A 244 -13.89 35.36 -12.92
N LYS A 245 -14.51 34.21 -12.60
CA LYS A 245 -14.23 32.92 -13.25
C LYS A 245 -15.41 32.39 -14.06
N ARG A 246 -16.50 33.15 -14.10
CA ARG A 246 -17.64 32.89 -14.96
C ARG A 246 -17.17 32.82 -16.41
N THR A 247 -17.50 31.74 -17.10
CA THR A 247 -16.97 31.42 -18.44
C THR A 247 -18.07 30.93 -19.37
N THR A 248 -17.84 31.08 -20.68
CA THR A 248 -18.70 30.49 -21.73
C THR A 248 -18.65 28.96 -21.63
N LEU A 249 -19.70 28.29 -22.13
CA LEU A 249 -19.75 26.83 -22.17
C LEU A 249 -18.55 26.22 -22.93
N ALA A 250 -18.14 26.85 -24.03
CA ALA A 250 -17.00 26.41 -24.84
C ALA A 250 -15.68 26.46 -24.05
N LEU A 251 -15.38 27.59 -23.39
CA LEU A 251 -14.18 27.73 -22.57
C LEU A 251 -14.20 26.76 -21.38
N PHE A 252 -15.34 26.63 -20.71
CA PHE A 252 -15.49 25.68 -19.60
C PHE A 252 -15.24 24.24 -20.04
N THR A 253 -15.78 23.85 -21.20
CA THR A 253 -15.60 22.50 -21.75
C THR A 253 -14.15 22.20 -22.10
N HIS A 254 -13.47 23.15 -22.75
CA HIS A 254 -12.04 23.04 -23.05
C HIS A 254 -11.19 22.93 -21.77
N SER A 255 -11.36 23.87 -20.82
CA SER A 255 -10.60 23.87 -19.57
C SER A 255 -10.85 22.63 -18.72
N SER A 256 -12.11 22.16 -18.63
CA SER A 256 -12.44 20.95 -17.88
C SER A 256 -11.87 19.70 -18.54
N ALA A 257 -11.89 19.63 -19.88
CA ALA A 257 -11.29 18.51 -20.58
C ALA A 257 -9.76 18.45 -20.37
N MET A 258 -9.07 19.58 -20.44
CA MET A 258 -7.63 19.65 -20.14
C MET A 258 -7.29 19.21 -18.71
N LYS A 259 -8.20 19.44 -17.76
CA LYS A 259 -8.00 19.11 -16.35
C LYS A 259 -8.33 17.66 -16.01
N TYR A 260 -9.43 17.13 -16.54
CA TYR A 260 -9.99 15.85 -16.10
C TYR A 260 -9.79 14.70 -17.07
N ARG A 261 -9.67 14.95 -18.38
CA ARG A 261 -9.49 13.89 -19.37
C ARG A 261 -8.02 13.48 -19.48
N ARG A 262 -7.77 12.19 -19.59
CA ARG A 262 -6.49 11.59 -19.93
C ARG A 262 -6.28 11.63 -21.44
N GLY A 263 -5.11 12.13 -21.83
CA GLY A 263 -4.75 12.34 -23.23
C GLY A 263 -4.75 13.82 -23.59
N GLN A 264 -4.39 14.13 -24.81
CA GLN A 264 -4.45 15.51 -25.30
C GLN A 264 -5.87 15.86 -25.74
N TYR A 265 -6.20 17.15 -25.63
CA TYR A 265 -7.39 17.71 -26.24
C TYR A 265 -7.24 17.63 -27.76
N GLU A 266 -8.20 16.99 -28.41
CA GLU A 266 -8.29 16.94 -29.88
C GLU A 266 -9.45 17.84 -30.31
N ASP A 267 -9.31 18.50 -31.46
CA ASP A 267 -10.32 19.41 -31.99
C ASP A 267 -11.65 18.70 -32.29
N ASP A 268 -11.61 17.39 -32.57
CA ASP A 268 -12.78 16.52 -32.70
C ASP A 268 -13.27 15.99 -31.34
N MET A 269 -13.17 16.81 -30.29
CA MET A 269 -13.77 16.45 -29.02
C MET A 269 -15.27 16.26 -29.23
N GLY A 270 -15.72 15.02 -29.07
CA GLY A 270 -17.10 14.65 -29.30
C GLY A 270 -18.06 15.60 -28.58
N VAL A 271 -19.05 16.07 -29.34
CA VAL A 271 -20.17 16.93 -28.90
C VAL A 271 -20.79 16.50 -27.56
N GLY A 272 -20.68 15.21 -27.21
CA GLY A 272 -21.12 14.65 -25.93
C GLY A 272 -20.55 15.36 -24.69
N TYR A 273 -19.29 15.83 -24.71
CA TYR A 273 -18.72 16.55 -23.57
C TYR A 273 -19.39 17.91 -23.36
N THR A 274 -19.60 18.65 -24.45
CA THR A 274 -20.30 19.94 -24.43
C THR A 274 -21.73 19.78 -23.94
N ILE A 275 -22.45 18.76 -24.43
CA ILE A 275 -23.81 18.42 -23.97
C ILE A 275 -23.79 18.10 -22.46
N HIS A 276 -22.86 17.26 -22.01
CA HIS A 276 -22.76 16.85 -20.62
C HIS A 276 -22.50 18.03 -19.68
N ASN A 277 -21.56 18.91 -20.04
CA ASN A 277 -21.26 20.12 -19.27
C ASN A 277 -22.43 21.11 -19.26
N ALA A 278 -23.15 21.25 -20.38
CA ALA A 278 -24.33 22.11 -20.45
C ALA A 278 -25.43 21.63 -19.50
N LEU A 279 -25.67 20.32 -19.44
CA LEU A 279 -26.63 19.71 -18.50
C LEU A 279 -26.23 19.94 -17.04
N LEU A 280 -24.96 19.74 -16.70
CA LEU A 280 -24.46 19.97 -15.33
C LEU A 280 -24.52 21.44 -14.92
N ARG A 281 -24.15 22.37 -15.81
CA ARG A 281 -24.28 23.82 -15.56
C ARG A 281 -25.74 24.22 -15.41
N ARG A 282 -26.64 23.68 -16.23
CA ARG A 282 -28.07 23.92 -16.10
C ARG A 282 -28.59 23.48 -14.75
N PHE A 283 -28.24 22.27 -14.31
CA PHE A 283 -28.60 21.79 -12.98
C PHE A 283 -28.06 22.72 -11.88
N GLY A 284 -26.79 23.14 -11.97
CA GLY A 284 -26.18 24.06 -11.01
C GLY A 284 -26.85 25.44 -10.96
N LEU A 285 -27.32 25.97 -12.09
CA LEU A 285 -28.07 27.22 -12.17
C LEU A 285 -29.47 27.11 -11.55
N ASP A 286 -30.15 25.97 -11.77
CA ASP A 286 -31.47 25.73 -11.19
C ASP A 286 -31.40 25.45 -9.67
N ASN A 287 -30.19 25.23 -9.13
CA ASN A 287 -29.94 24.80 -7.74
C ASN A 287 -28.75 25.55 -7.10
N THR A 288 -28.72 26.88 -7.21
CA THR A 288 -27.58 27.70 -6.77
C THR A 288 -27.22 27.51 -5.29
N GLN A 289 -28.23 27.40 -4.42
CA GLN A 289 -28.02 27.16 -2.99
C GLN A 289 -27.23 25.86 -2.72
N LEU A 290 -27.46 24.81 -3.51
CA LEU A 290 -26.81 23.50 -3.33
C LEU A 290 -25.38 23.48 -3.83
N ILE A 291 -25.10 24.22 -4.92
CA ILE A 291 -23.75 24.30 -5.47
C ILE A 291 -22.86 25.28 -4.69
N GLU A 292 -23.46 26.27 -4.00
CA GLU A 292 -22.75 27.16 -3.09
C GLU A 292 -22.39 26.51 -1.75
N LEU A 293 -23.27 25.64 -1.24
CA LEU A 293 -23.00 24.81 -0.06
C LEU A 293 -21.72 24.01 -0.31
N ALA A 294 -20.60 24.48 0.24
CA ALA A 294 -19.40 23.68 0.30
C ALA A 294 -19.79 22.40 1.04
N PRO A 295 -19.54 21.20 0.49
CA PRO A 295 -19.69 20.01 1.30
C PRO A 295 -18.82 20.27 2.51
N SER A 296 -19.43 20.29 3.70
CA SER A 296 -18.70 20.02 4.92
C SER A 296 -17.80 18.86 4.54
N THR A 297 -16.49 19.06 4.58
CA THR A 297 -15.53 17.97 4.40
C THR A 297 -15.84 17.03 5.54
N ASN A 298 -16.85 16.19 5.34
CA ASN A 298 -17.25 15.11 6.18
C ASN A 298 -16.09 14.14 6.00
N ASN A 299 -15.05 14.37 6.77
CA ASN A 299 -14.08 13.36 7.18
C ASN A 299 -14.79 12.33 8.09
N ASP A 300 -16.08 12.05 7.85
CA ASP A 300 -16.86 11.00 8.50
C ASP A 300 -16.56 9.63 7.85
N GLU A 301 -15.48 9.53 7.09
CA GLU A 301 -14.68 8.30 7.10
C GLU A 301 -13.84 8.36 8.39
N ASP A 302 -14.52 8.11 9.51
CA ASP A 302 -13.93 7.61 10.75
C ASP A 302 -13.38 6.20 10.46
N ASP A 303 -12.36 6.14 9.59
CA ASP A 303 -11.31 5.14 9.62
C ASP A 303 -10.34 5.60 10.72
N SER A 304 -10.83 5.55 11.97
CA SER A 304 -9.93 5.44 13.11
C SER A 304 -9.04 4.22 12.90
N GLU A 305 -7.74 4.40 13.18
CA GLU A 305 -6.67 3.40 13.22
C GLU A 305 -5.83 3.12 11.96
N LEU A 306 -5.35 4.15 11.25
CA LEU A 306 -3.97 4.12 10.72
C LEU A 306 -3.31 5.51 10.87
N VAL A 307 -3.24 5.99 12.11
CA VAL A 307 -2.42 7.16 12.47
C VAL A 307 -0.99 6.68 12.70
N THR A 308 -0.14 6.82 11.70
CA THR A 308 1.31 6.85 11.89
C THR A 308 1.81 8.23 11.46
N ASP A 309 1.63 9.25 12.29
CA ASP A 309 2.59 10.35 12.38
C ASP A 309 2.33 11.29 13.57
N GLU A 310 3.37 11.49 14.39
CA GLU A 310 3.43 12.32 15.60
C GLU A 310 3.59 13.82 15.28
N SER A 311 2.76 14.38 14.40
CA SER A 311 2.81 15.83 14.13
C SER A 311 1.73 16.59 14.92
N PRO A 312 2.09 17.60 15.73
CA PRO A 312 1.12 18.35 16.52
C PRO A 312 0.18 19.20 15.63
N PRO A 313 -1.14 19.14 15.83
CA PRO A 313 -2.11 19.82 14.97
C PRO A 313 -2.20 21.31 15.31
N THR A 314 -1.60 22.17 14.48
CA THR A 314 -1.77 23.64 14.52
C THR A 314 -2.84 24.06 13.51
N GLY A 315 -4.12 23.93 13.87
CA GLY A 315 -5.24 24.27 12.97
C GLY A 315 -6.39 25.00 13.67
N THR A 316 -6.65 26.23 13.25
CA THR A 316 -7.81 27.05 13.65
C THR A 316 -9.12 26.34 13.30
N LYS A 317 -9.97 26.07 14.31
CA LYS A 317 -11.28 25.41 14.17
C LYS A 317 -12.19 26.22 13.25
N ARG A 318 -12.34 25.80 11.99
CA ARG A 318 -13.42 26.29 11.13
C ARG A 318 -14.77 25.80 11.69
N LYS A 319 -15.76 26.69 11.74
CA LYS A 319 -17.14 26.33 12.12
C LYS A 319 -17.62 25.20 11.21
N GLN A 320 -17.78 23.99 11.76
CA GLN A 320 -18.34 22.85 11.04
C GLN A 320 -19.79 23.17 10.70
N GLY A 321 -20.09 23.33 9.41
CA GLY A 321 -21.46 23.29 8.92
C GLY A 321 -22.05 21.92 9.21
N GLY A 322 -23.31 21.87 9.65
CA GLY A 322 -23.99 20.63 9.99
C GLY A 322 -23.92 19.59 8.86
N ARG A 323 -24.02 18.31 9.23
CA ARG A 323 -24.03 17.19 8.28
C ARG A 323 -25.25 17.31 7.36
N ILE A 324 -25.01 17.44 6.05
CA ILE A 324 -26.09 17.42 5.04
C ILE A 324 -26.76 16.03 5.09
N PRO A 325 -28.10 15.96 5.16
CA PRO A 325 -28.82 14.68 5.12
C PRO A 325 -28.44 13.84 3.90
N LYS A 326 -28.40 12.52 4.08
CA LYS A 326 -28.05 11.59 2.99
C LYS A 326 -29.06 11.71 1.85
N GLY A 327 -28.59 11.99 0.64
CA GLY A 327 -29.44 12.15 -0.54
C GLY A 327 -29.80 13.60 -0.88
N GLU A 328 -29.50 14.55 0.01
CA GLU A 328 -29.66 15.99 -0.24
C GLU A 328 -28.36 16.67 -0.71
N ASP A 329 -27.27 15.90 -0.81
CA ASP A 329 -26.02 16.42 -1.36
C ASP A 329 -26.14 16.67 -2.87
N PHE A 330 -25.33 17.62 -3.37
CA PHE A 330 -25.33 18.04 -4.77
C PHE A 330 -25.29 16.86 -5.75
N TRP A 331 -24.44 15.86 -5.51
CA TRP A 331 -24.27 14.75 -6.46
C TRP A 331 -25.43 13.75 -6.41
N ALA A 332 -26.03 13.50 -5.25
CA ALA A 332 -27.25 12.69 -5.17
C ALA A 332 -28.42 13.33 -5.94
N LEU A 333 -28.55 14.66 -5.90
CA LEU A 333 -29.58 15.37 -6.64
C LEU A 333 -29.28 15.46 -8.14
N VAL A 334 -28.01 15.54 -8.54
CA VAL A 334 -27.59 15.37 -9.96
C VAL A 334 -27.97 13.98 -10.47
N ASP A 335 -27.71 12.92 -9.69
CA ASP A 335 -28.07 11.55 -10.05
C ASP A 335 -29.60 11.40 -10.22
N ALA A 336 -30.37 11.98 -9.30
CA ALA A 336 -31.83 12.01 -9.39
C ALA A 336 -32.33 12.80 -10.62
N TYR A 337 -31.67 13.92 -10.96
CA TYR A 337 -31.95 14.71 -12.15
C TYR A 337 -31.75 13.88 -13.43
N PHE A 338 -30.60 13.20 -13.57
CA PHE A 338 -30.36 12.33 -14.72
C PHE A 338 -31.35 11.17 -14.76
N ALA A 339 -31.60 10.49 -13.63
CA ALA A 339 -32.55 9.39 -13.56
C ALA A 339 -33.95 9.80 -14.06
N LYS A 340 -34.46 10.96 -13.62
CA LYS A 340 -35.73 11.52 -14.08
C LYS A 340 -35.74 11.77 -15.60
N HIS A 341 -34.67 12.35 -16.13
CA HIS A 341 -34.58 12.65 -17.57
C HIS A 341 -34.42 11.38 -18.41
N ILE A 342 -33.67 10.39 -17.94
CA ILE A 342 -33.49 9.10 -18.59
C ILE A 342 -34.83 8.38 -18.81
N VAL A 343 -35.73 8.39 -17.81
CA VAL A 343 -37.07 7.77 -17.94
C VAL A 343 -37.86 8.38 -19.10
N THR A 344 -37.70 9.67 -19.37
CA THR A 344 -38.46 10.37 -20.42
C THR A 344 -37.76 10.40 -21.78
N LYS A 345 -36.42 10.44 -21.80
CA LYS A 345 -35.61 10.70 -22.99
C LYS A 345 -34.78 9.50 -23.47
N GLY A 346 -34.64 8.46 -22.65
CA GLY A 346 -33.81 7.28 -22.93
C GLY A 346 -32.44 7.34 -22.24
N ASN A 347 -31.74 6.19 -22.23
CA ASN A 347 -30.43 6.05 -21.58
C ASN A 347 -29.27 6.67 -22.38
N ASN A 348 -29.44 6.90 -23.68
CA ASN A 348 -28.39 7.38 -24.56
C ASN A 348 -28.48 8.90 -24.74
N LEU A 349 -27.52 9.63 -24.20
CA LEU A 349 -27.44 11.11 -24.30
C LEU A 349 -27.27 11.62 -25.74
N LEU A 350 -26.97 10.75 -26.69
CA LEU A 350 -26.85 11.08 -28.11
C LEU A 350 -28.15 10.85 -28.90
N ASP A 351 -29.21 10.35 -28.27
CA ASP A 351 -30.50 10.18 -28.92
C ASP A 351 -31.13 11.54 -29.27
N GLN A 352 -31.98 11.56 -30.30
CA GLN A 352 -32.59 12.79 -30.83
C GLN A 352 -33.30 13.64 -29.75
N ARG A 353 -34.01 13.00 -28.81
CA ARG A 353 -34.69 13.69 -27.70
C ARG A 353 -33.72 14.40 -26.76
N TRP A 354 -32.55 13.80 -26.53
CA TRP A 354 -31.49 14.43 -25.73
C TRP A 354 -30.84 15.57 -26.50
N LYS A 355 -30.61 15.42 -27.81
CA LYS A 355 -30.06 16.48 -28.67
C LYS A 355 -30.94 17.72 -28.68
N GLU A 356 -32.26 17.57 -28.86
CA GLU A 356 -33.21 18.68 -28.83
C GLU A 356 -33.19 19.41 -27.48
N TYR A 357 -33.23 18.65 -26.38
CA TYR A 357 -33.16 19.21 -25.04
C TYR A 357 -31.82 19.90 -24.76
N ALA A 358 -30.71 19.28 -25.18
CA ALA A 358 -29.37 19.84 -25.03
C ALA A 358 -29.20 21.11 -25.86
N SER A 359 -29.76 21.17 -27.06
CA SER A 359 -29.72 22.36 -27.91
C SER A 359 -30.40 23.56 -27.24
N ASP A 360 -31.59 23.38 -26.66
CA ASP A 360 -32.28 24.43 -25.90
C ASP A 360 -31.45 24.87 -24.68
N ILE A 361 -30.84 23.92 -23.94
CA ILE A 361 -29.97 24.26 -22.81
C ILE A 361 -28.73 25.04 -23.27
N ILE A 362 -28.05 24.57 -24.31
CA ILE A 362 -26.84 25.21 -24.85
C ILE A 362 -27.16 26.63 -25.32
N GLN A 363 -28.29 26.82 -26.01
CA GLN A 363 -28.73 28.14 -26.44
C GLN A 363 -28.98 29.07 -25.24
N ARG A 364 -29.65 28.59 -24.19
CA ARG A 364 -29.88 29.37 -22.96
C ARG A 364 -28.58 29.70 -22.24
N ASP A 365 -27.66 28.74 -22.13
CA ASP A 365 -26.34 28.96 -21.53
C ASP A 365 -25.58 30.03 -22.33
N ASN A 366 -25.51 29.90 -23.66
CA ASN A 366 -24.87 30.89 -24.52
C ASN A 366 -25.49 32.29 -24.38
N THR A 367 -26.80 32.41 -24.21
CA THR A 367 -27.45 33.71 -23.97
C THR A 367 -27.06 34.29 -22.60
N ILE A 368 -27.01 33.46 -21.55
CA ILE A 368 -26.68 33.89 -20.18
C ILE A 368 -25.19 34.26 -20.06
N PHE A 369 -24.31 33.53 -20.74
CA PHE A 369 -22.86 33.65 -20.66
C PHE A 369 -22.24 34.23 -21.92
N ALA A 370 -23.04 34.90 -22.76
CA ALA A 370 -22.54 35.60 -23.94
C ALA A 370 -21.35 36.49 -23.52
N PRO A 371 -20.25 36.51 -24.30
CA PRO A 371 -19.16 37.42 -24.04
C PRO A 371 -19.76 38.81 -23.87
N ARG A 372 -19.63 39.40 -22.68
CA ARG A 372 -19.87 40.84 -22.56
C ARG A 372 -18.95 41.43 -23.60
N THR A 373 -19.48 42.23 -24.52
CA THR A 373 -18.67 43.06 -25.41
C THR A 373 -17.82 43.94 -24.51
N VAL A 374 -16.67 43.43 -24.10
CA VAL A 374 -15.62 44.20 -23.47
C VAL A 374 -15.24 45.15 -24.59
N VAL A 375 -15.61 46.42 -24.43
CA VAL A 375 -15.17 47.49 -25.31
C VAL A 375 -13.67 47.27 -25.46
N PRO A 376 -13.15 47.01 -26.67
CA PRO A 376 -11.82 46.47 -26.86
C PRO A 376 -10.82 47.43 -26.21
N ASN A 377 -10.27 47.00 -25.08
CA ASN A 377 -9.03 47.55 -24.59
C ASN A 377 -7.97 46.96 -25.51
N GLU A 378 -7.37 47.77 -26.37
CA GLU A 378 -6.55 47.40 -27.55
C GLU A 378 -5.34 46.46 -27.30
N ASN A 379 -5.18 45.89 -26.11
CA ASN A 379 -3.95 45.22 -25.68
C ASN A 379 -4.04 43.71 -25.40
N ILE A 380 -5.15 43.00 -25.70
CA ILE A 380 -5.22 41.54 -25.49
C ILE A 380 -5.71 40.83 -26.76
N ARG A 381 -4.78 40.19 -27.48
CA ARG A 381 -5.07 39.28 -28.60
C ARG A 381 -5.56 37.93 -28.05
N GLU A 382 -6.87 37.76 -27.91
CA GLU A 382 -7.50 36.46 -27.65
C GLU A 382 -7.66 35.65 -28.96
N THR A 383 -7.25 34.38 -28.93
CA THR A 383 -7.34 33.41 -30.03
C THR A 383 -8.79 32.98 -30.27
N ALA A 384 -9.30 33.25 -31.47
CA ALA A 384 -10.65 32.92 -31.90
C ALA A 384 -10.81 31.42 -32.20
N GLN A 385 -11.33 30.64 -31.25
CA GLN A 385 -11.75 29.24 -31.46
C GLN A 385 -13.24 28.96 -31.12
N GLY A 386 -13.99 29.96 -30.65
CA GLY A 386 -15.38 29.77 -30.20
C GLY A 386 -16.46 29.63 -31.29
N ALA A 387 -16.16 29.91 -32.56
CA ALA A 387 -17.20 30.02 -33.60
C ALA A 387 -17.55 28.70 -34.32
N SER A 388 -16.75 27.64 -34.17
CA SER A 388 -16.89 26.43 -35.02
C SER A 388 -17.96 25.42 -34.55
N LEU A 389 -18.38 25.46 -33.27
CA LEU A 389 -19.28 24.44 -32.71
C LEU A 389 -20.75 24.55 -33.15
N MET A 390 -21.20 25.69 -33.67
CA MET A 390 -22.59 25.86 -34.12
C MET A 390 -22.90 25.10 -35.41
N ASN A 391 -21.90 24.83 -36.26
CA ASN A 391 -22.11 24.15 -37.55
C ASN A 391 -22.16 22.61 -37.44
N ALA A 392 -21.81 22.02 -36.29
CA ALA A 392 -21.82 20.56 -36.10
C ALA A 392 -23.20 19.98 -35.74
N PHE A 393 -24.23 20.84 -35.62
CA PHE A 393 -25.59 20.46 -35.22
C PHE A 393 -26.66 20.65 -36.33
N SER A 394 -26.24 21.09 -37.51
CA SER A 394 -27.05 21.07 -38.74
C SER A 394 -26.67 19.87 -39.57
#